data_AF-A0A5E4JMI3-F1
#
_entry.id   AF-A0A5E4JMI3-F1
#
_cell.length_a   1.000
_cell.length_b   1.000
_cell.length_c   1.000
_cell.angle_alpha   90.00
_cell.angle_beta   90.00
_cell.angle_gamma   90.00
#
_symmetry.space_group_name_H-M   'P 1'
#
loop_
_entity.id
_entity.type
_entity.pdbx_description
1 polymer ?
#
loop_
_entity_poly.entity_id
_entity_poly.type
_entity_poly.pdbx_seq_one_letter_code
_entity_poly.pdbx_strand_id
1 'polypeptide(L)'
;MARKKNYAGFAGIAIGKHPKRSSEVTNQLRVWRAKRNLTQDELAGRVGVTRQTIIAVEAGRYSPSLELAFKLARFFGTSIEGIFAFKDKSRYALPFGGKL
;
A
#
# COMPACT_ATOMS: atom_id res chain seq x y z
N MET A 1 -1.75 46.13 -23.58
CA MET A 1 -1.69 44.77 -24.18
C MET A 1 -1.66 43.74 -23.06
N ALA A 2 -2.79 43.09 -22.78
CA ALA A 2 -2.86 41.98 -21.82
C ALA A 2 -3.61 40.83 -22.50
N ARG A 3 -2.89 39.77 -22.87
CA ARG A 3 -3.45 38.58 -23.53
C ARG A 3 -4.07 37.70 -22.45
N LYS A 4 -5.40 37.79 -22.27
CA LYS A 4 -6.17 36.82 -21.46
C LYS A 4 -5.98 35.43 -22.08
N LYS A 5 -5.29 34.52 -21.39
CA LYS A 5 -5.27 33.09 -21.76
C LYS A 5 -6.66 32.52 -21.45
N ASN A 6 -7.42 32.23 -22.51
CA ASN A 6 -8.67 31.47 -22.42
C ASN A 6 -8.33 30.00 -22.15
N TYR A 7 -8.54 29.54 -20.92
CA TYR A 7 -8.51 28.12 -20.55
C TYR A 7 -9.84 27.42 -20.88
N ALA A 8 -10.41 27.70 -22.04
CA ALA A 8 -11.69 27.16 -22.50
C ALA A 8 -11.50 25.77 -23.14
N GLY A 9 -10.91 24.82 -22.41
CA GLY A 9 -10.58 23.49 -22.93
C GLY A 9 -10.64 22.32 -21.94
N PHE A 10 -10.88 22.55 -20.64
CA PHE A 10 -11.04 21.46 -19.66
C PHE A 10 -12.51 21.22 -19.30
N ALA A 11 -13.40 21.35 -20.30
CA ALA A 11 -14.80 20.96 -20.14
C ALA A 11 -14.89 19.42 -20.17
N GLY A 12 -15.18 18.83 -19.00
CA GLY A 12 -15.78 17.49 -18.92
C GLY A 12 -14.80 16.31 -18.93
N ILE A 13 -13.98 16.16 -17.88
CA ILE A 13 -13.65 14.81 -17.43
C ILE A 13 -14.92 14.31 -16.73
N ALA A 14 -15.78 13.62 -17.48
CA ALA A 14 -16.85 12.84 -16.87
C ALA A 14 -16.18 11.74 -16.02
N ILE A 15 -16.04 12.01 -14.73
CA ILE A 15 -15.56 11.04 -13.74
C ILE A 15 -16.70 10.05 -13.52
N GLY A 16 -16.98 9.21 -14.53
CA GLY A 16 -17.90 8.10 -14.41
C GLY A 16 -17.51 7.27 -13.19
N LYS A 17 -18.51 6.72 -12.46
CA LYS A 17 -18.32 5.95 -11.24
C LYS A 17 -17.12 5.00 -11.39
N HIS A 18 -15.96 5.38 -10.85
CA HIS A 18 -14.78 4.54 -10.93
C HIS A 18 -15.13 3.23 -10.20
N PRO A 19 -15.02 2.06 -10.86
CA PRO A 19 -15.20 0.80 -10.18
C PRO A 19 -14.29 0.79 -8.95
N LYS A 20 -14.80 0.31 -7.80
CA LYS A 20 -14.05 0.24 -6.54
C LYS A 20 -12.67 -0.36 -6.85
N ARG A 21 -11.65 0.50 -6.92
CA ARG A 21 -10.29 0.12 -7.31
C ARG A 21 -9.83 -0.88 -6.26
N SER A 22 -9.81 -2.16 -6.61
CA SER A 22 -9.38 -3.20 -5.70
C SER A 22 -7.86 -3.26 -5.73
N SER A 23 -7.24 -2.34 -4.98
CA SER A 23 -5.85 -2.47 -4.60
C SER A 23 -5.73 -3.60 -3.59
N GLU A 24 -4.90 -4.60 -3.88
CA GLU A 24 -4.69 -5.73 -2.98
C GLU A 24 -3.28 -5.64 -2.40
N VAL A 25 -3.20 -5.38 -1.09
CA VAL A 25 -1.95 -5.45 -0.33
C VAL A 25 -1.84 -6.84 0.25
N THR A 26 -0.84 -7.61 -0.19
CA THR A 26 -0.48 -8.88 0.43
C THR A 26 0.75 -8.70 1.32
N ASN A 27 0.98 -9.64 2.22
CA ASN A 27 2.13 -9.59 3.13
C ASN A 27 2.72 -10.98 3.37
N GLN A 28 3.99 -11.01 3.74
CA GLN A 28 4.70 -12.23 4.18
C GLN A 28 5.10 -12.12 5.66
N LEU A 29 4.35 -11.38 6.47
CA LEU A 29 4.73 -11.08 7.85
C LEU A 29 4.91 -12.34 8.69
N ARG A 30 4.04 -13.34 8.48
CA ARG A 30 4.15 -14.65 9.15
C ARG A 30 5.48 -15.36 8.83
N VAL A 31 5.96 -15.27 7.59
CA VAL A 31 7.24 -15.86 7.17
C VAL A 31 8.40 -15.15 7.87
N TRP A 32 8.40 -13.82 7.87
CA TRP A 32 9.41 -13.02 8.56
C TRP A 32 9.45 -13.31 10.07
N ARG A 33 8.28 -13.47 10.68
CA ARG A 33 8.15 -13.83 12.09
C ARG A 33 8.69 -15.24 12.36
N ALA A 34 8.35 -16.22 11.53
CA ALA A 34 8.84 -17.59 11.64
C ALA A 34 10.36 -17.70 11.49
N LYS A 35 10.97 -16.94 10.56
CA LYS A 35 12.44 -16.85 10.40
C LYS A 35 13.18 -16.41 11.66
N ARG A 36 12.49 -15.75 12.59
CA ARG A 36 13.04 -15.29 13.88
C ARG A 36 12.49 -16.03 15.09
N ASN A 37 11.73 -17.12 14.89
CA ASN A 37 11.09 -17.91 15.95
C ASN A 37 10.24 -17.06 16.91
N LEU A 38 9.57 -16.02 16.41
CA LEU A 38 8.75 -15.13 17.22
C LEU A 38 7.29 -15.58 17.24
N THR A 39 6.62 -15.44 18.36
CA THR A 39 5.16 -15.47 18.46
C THR A 39 4.56 -14.13 18.01
N GLN A 40 3.25 -14.10 17.73
CA GLN A 40 2.57 -12.85 17.35
C GLN A 40 2.63 -11.81 18.46
N ASP A 41 2.58 -12.26 19.72
CA ASP A 41 2.61 -11.39 20.91
C ASP A 41 4.00 -10.77 21.10
N GLU A 42 5.06 -11.57 20.97
CA GLU A 42 6.45 -11.08 21.04
C GLU A 42 6.75 -10.06 19.94
N LEU A 43 6.30 -10.31 18.70
CA LEU A 43 6.46 -9.34 17.62
C LEU A 43 5.70 -8.05 17.94
N ALA A 44 4.46 -8.16 18.42
CA ALA A 44 3.61 -7.03 18.77
C ALA A 44 4.29 -6.15 19.83
N GLY A 45 4.82 -6.76 20.90
CA GLY A 45 5.58 -6.05 21.94
C GLY A 45 6.82 -5.36 21.40
N ARG A 46 7.59 -6.03 20.52
CA ARG A 46 8.82 -5.46 19.93
C ARG A 46 8.57 -4.27 19.00
N VAL A 47 7.40 -4.20 18.34
CA VAL A 47 7.05 -3.10 17.42
C VAL A 47 6.03 -2.12 17.99
N GLY A 48 5.64 -2.28 19.26
CA GLY A 48 4.79 -1.35 20.00
C GLY A 48 3.34 -1.32 19.49
N VAL A 49 2.75 -2.48 19.20
CA VAL A 49 1.33 -2.63 18.81
C VAL A 49 0.68 -3.77 19.58
N THR A 50 -0.63 -3.94 19.42
CA THR A 50 -1.34 -5.07 20.03
C THR A 50 -1.16 -6.35 19.22
N ARG A 51 -1.31 -7.50 19.88
CA ARG A 51 -1.33 -8.81 19.20
C ARG A 51 -2.38 -8.87 18.09
N GLN A 52 -3.55 -8.27 18.32
CA GLN A 52 -4.65 -8.20 17.35
C GLN A 52 -4.25 -7.45 16.08
N THR A 53 -3.43 -6.40 16.20
CA THR A 53 -2.83 -5.72 15.04
C THR A 53 -2.01 -6.70 14.21
N ILE A 54 -1.09 -7.45 14.82
CA ILE A 54 -0.26 -8.45 14.11
C ILE A 54 -1.12 -9.54 13.47
N ILE A 55 -2.14 -10.06 14.17
CA ILE A 55 -3.07 -11.06 13.62
C ILE A 55 -3.76 -10.53 12.37
N ALA A 56 -4.30 -9.32 12.44
CA ALA A 56 -5.10 -8.78 11.35
C ALA A 56 -4.22 -8.38 10.14
N VAL A 57 -2.95 -7.98 10.38
CA VAL A 57 -1.96 -7.82 9.30
C VAL A 57 -1.64 -9.16 8.66
N GLU A 58 -1.26 -10.20 9.44
CA GLU A 58 -0.96 -11.53 8.89
C GLU A 58 -2.13 -12.12 8.09
N ALA A 59 -3.36 -11.86 8.52
CA ALA A 59 -4.56 -12.31 7.84
C ALA A 59 -4.91 -11.51 6.57
N GLY A 60 -4.19 -10.43 6.26
CA GLY A 60 -4.46 -9.56 5.11
C GLY A 60 -5.81 -8.84 5.20
N ARG A 61 -6.39 -8.73 6.40
CA ARG A 61 -7.74 -8.15 6.61
C ARG A 61 -7.77 -6.64 6.43
N TYR A 62 -6.61 -5.98 6.48
CA TYR A 62 -6.47 -4.56 6.25
C TYR A 62 -5.05 -4.20 5.81
N SER A 63 -4.91 -3.04 5.17
CA SER A 63 -3.59 -2.47 4.85
C SER A 63 -3.00 -1.84 6.12
N PRO A 64 -1.79 -2.23 6.56
CA PRO A 64 -1.17 -1.62 7.72
C PRO A 64 -0.97 -0.12 7.50
N SER A 65 -0.96 0.67 8.57
CA SER A 65 -0.55 2.06 8.46
C SER A 65 0.89 2.14 7.96
N LEU A 66 1.23 3.25 7.30
CA LEU A 66 2.58 3.50 6.82
C LEU A 66 3.60 3.41 7.98
N GLU A 67 3.25 3.94 9.15
CA GLU A 67 4.06 3.86 10.36
C GLU A 67 4.35 2.41 10.78
N LEU A 68 3.32 1.55 10.80
CA LEU A 68 3.50 0.13 11.14
C LEU A 68 4.37 -0.59 10.12
N ALA A 69 4.19 -0.28 8.83
CA ALA A 69 5.03 -0.83 7.76
C ALA A 69 6.52 -0.47 7.97
N PHE A 70 6.83 0.78 8.30
CA PHE A 70 8.19 1.21 8.63
C PHE A 70 8.74 0.55 9.89
N LYS A 71 7.93 0.44 10.96
CA LYS A 71 8.33 -0.24 12.20
C LYS A 71 8.72 -1.69 11.94
N LEU A 72 7.91 -2.41 11.17
CA LEU A 72 8.18 -3.80 10.79
C LEU A 72 9.42 -3.92 9.90
N ALA A 73 9.55 -3.07 8.88
CA ALA A 73 10.71 -3.05 7.97
C ALA A 73 12.02 -2.84 8.75
N ARG A 74 12.06 -1.84 9.63
CA ARG A 74 13.21 -1.56 10.50
C ARG A 74 13.49 -2.71 11.46
N PHE A 75 12.46 -3.25 12.11
CA PHE A 75 12.61 -4.39 13.00
C PHE A 75 13.25 -5.58 12.27
N PHE A 76 12.76 -5.92 11.08
CA PHE A 76 13.26 -7.05 10.29
C PHE A 76 14.56 -6.77 9.52
N GLY A 77 15.02 -5.51 9.46
CA GLY A 77 16.21 -5.12 8.70
C GLY A 77 16.03 -5.27 7.19
N THR A 78 14.83 -4.98 6.70
CA THR A 78 14.45 -5.12 5.27
C THR A 78 13.66 -3.89 4.80
N SER A 79 13.36 -3.81 3.51
CA SER A 79 12.47 -2.76 2.98
C SER A 79 10.99 -3.10 3.26
N ILE A 80 10.11 -2.11 3.11
CA ILE A 80 8.66 -2.33 3.21
C ILE A 80 8.21 -3.36 2.16
N GLU A 81 8.75 -3.25 0.95
CA GLU A 81 8.49 -4.14 -0.19
C GLU A 81 8.97 -5.58 0.07
N GLY A 82 9.94 -5.76 0.96
CA GLY A 82 10.39 -7.08 1.42
C GLY A 82 9.37 -7.79 2.30
N ILE A 83 8.44 -7.06 2.92
CA ILE A 83 7.40 -7.60 3.81
C ILE A 83 6.02 -7.55 3.15
N PHE A 84 5.74 -6.49 2.39
CA PHE A 84 4.44 -6.18 1.81
C PHE A 84 4.55 -6.06 0.29
N ALA A 85 3.55 -6.55 -0.43
CA ALA A 85 3.43 -6.37 -1.86
C ALA A 85 2.11 -5.65 -2.19
N PHE A 86 2.19 -4.65 -3.06
CA PHE A 86 1.04 -3.93 -3.57
C PHE A 86 0.77 -4.39 -5.01
N LYS A 87 -0.38 -5.03 -5.25
CA LYS A 87 -0.84 -5.34 -6.60
C LYS A 87 -1.79 -4.25 -7.06
N ASP A 88 -1.29 -3.38 -7.93
CA ASP A 88 -2.13 -2.43 -8.63
C ASP A 88 -2.86 -3.14 -9.78
N LYS A 89 -4.19 -3.26 -9.67
CA LYS A 89 -5.03 -3.71 -10.79
C LYS A 89 -5.38 -2.58 -11.75
N SER A 90 -5.02 -1.34 -11.43
CA SER A 90 -5.14 -0.23 -12.35
C SER A 90 -3.94 -0.23 -13.29
N ARG A 91 -4.16 -0.74 -14.51
CA ARG A 91 -3.37 -0.27 -15.64
C ARG A 91 -3.60 1.23 -15.67
N TYR A 92 -2.57 2.04 -15.37
CA TYR A 92 -2.55 3.42 -15.84
C TYR A 92 -2.60 3.33 -17.36
N ALA A 93 -3.82 3.36 -17.92
CA ALA A 93 -3.99 3.71 -19.31
C ALA A 93 -3.57 5.18 -19.38
N LEU A 94 -2.27 5.40 -19.64
CA LEU A 94 -1.79 6.73 -19.89
C LEU A 94 -2.65 7.29 -21.02
N PRO A 95 -3.26 8.48 -20.86
CA PRO A 95 -4.07 9.10 -21.90
C PRO A 95 -3.26 9.44 -23.16
N PHE A 96 -1.94 9.25 -23.10
CA PHE A 96 -1.01 9.37 -24.21
C PHE A 96 -0.56 7.97 -24.57
N GLY A 97 -1.17 7.39 -25.61
CA GLY A 97 -0.88 6.05 -26.13
C GLY A 97 0.52 5.92 -26.73
N GLY A 98 1.55 5.98 -25.88
CA GLY A 98 2.92 5.59 -26.23
C GLY A 98 3.20 4.19 -25.71
N LYS A 99 3.43 3.23 -26.62
CA LYS A 99 4.10 1.98 -26.26
C LYS A 99 5.57 2.31 -25.98
N LEU A 100 6.10 1.83 -24.86
CA LEU A 100 7.55 1.61 -24.77
C LEU A 100 7.91 0.43 -25.67
#